data_AF-A0A266QCF7-F1
#
_entry.id   AF-A0A266QCF7-F1
#
_cell.length_a   1.000
_cell.length_b   1.000
_cell.length_c   1.000
_cell.angle_alpha   90.00
_cell.angle_beta   90.00
_cell.angle_gamma   90.00
#
_symmetry.space_group_name_H-M   'P 1'
#
loop_
_entity.id
_entity.type
_entity.pdbx_description
1 polymer ?
#
loop_
_entity_poly.entity_id
_entity_poly.type
_entity_poly.pdbx_seq_one_letter_code
_entity_poly.pdbx_strand_id
1 'polypeptide(L)'
;MSQIASLCETLKQLLKARNITYKDLAQALELSEANIKRIFSSQSFTLERLEQICALLELSLSDLFLLTTEKQPQLAQLTREQEEELIANKKLLLVAVCARDGWSFTDIITHYQISEHECIRLLARLDKLKMLQLLPGNKFKLLIAQNFRWIPGGPLERFMNRDVIVEFMEGDFHQEQSFRFYLRGSYSSASIALLKNKLNQLTQEAALLNQQDAKLPLDQRQHTGLLLAIRPWELSMFTSMRRK
;
A
#
# COMPACT_ATOMS: atom_id res chain seq x y z
N MET A 1 -1.79 20.66 -0.74
CA MET A 1 -0.55 21.07 -1.44
C MET A 1 -0.81 21.05 -2.94
N SER A 2 -0.23 21.97 -3.70
CA SER A 2 -0.33 21.98 -5.17
C SER A 2 0.33 20.72 -5.76
N GLN A 3 -0.28 20.12 -6.79
CA GLN A 3 0.32 18.99 -7.52
C GLN A 3 1.71 19.33 -8.08
N ILE A 4 1.90 20.58 -8.51
CA ILE A 4 3.18 21.10 -9.02
C ILE A 4 4.25 21.10 -7.92
N ALA A 5 3.88 21.46 -6.68
CA ALA A 5 4.80 21.43 -5.55
C ALA A 5 5.26 20.00 -5.22
N SER A 6 4.34 19.03 -5.22
CA SER A 6 4.66 17.60 -4.98
C SER A 6 5.57 17.03 -6.07
N LEU A 7 5.36 17.46 -7.31
CA LEU A 7 6.17 17.04 -8.44
C LEU A 7 7.60 17.61 -8.34
N CYS A 8 7.72 18.88 -7.94
CA CYS A 8 9.01 19.51 -7.68
C CYS A 8 9.80 18.82 -6.56
N GLU A 9 9.13 18.44 -5.46
CA GLU A 9 9.76 17.66 -4.38
C GLU A 9 10.18 16.26 -4.83
N THR A 10 9.37 15.60 -5.67
CA THR A 10 9.71 14.29 -6.25
C THR A 10 10.96 14.39 -7.12
N LEU A 11 11.06 15.41 -7.97
CA LEU A 11 12.25 15.69 -8.77
C LEU A 11 13.49 15.92 -7.90
N LYS A 12 13.41 16.75 -6.85
CA LYS A 12 14.55 16.98 -5.94
C LYS A 12 15.05 15.69 -5.28
N GLN A 13 14.13 14.81 -4.88
CA GLN A 13 14.49 13.53 -4.28
C GLN A 13 15.15 12.58 -5.28
N LEU A 14 14.66 12.52 -6.52
CA LEU A 14 15.25 11.71 -7.58
C LEU A 14 16.66 12.18 -7.95
N LEU A 15 16.85 13.50 -8.07
CA LEU A 15 18.16 14.12 -8.32
C LEU A 15 19.14 13.77 -7.20
N LYS A 16 18.71 13.91 -5.93
CA LYS A 16 19.52 13.55 -4.77
C LYS A 16 19.88 12.05 -4.74
N ALA A 17 18.94 11.18 -5.09
CA ALA A 17 19.17 9.72 -5.13
C ALA A 17 20.21 9.32 -6.19
N ARG A 18 20.29 10.07 -7.30
CA ARG A 18 21.28 9.86 -8.37
C ARG A 18 22.55 10.72 -8.22
N ASN A 19 22.73 11.43 -7.11
CA ASN A 19 23.82 12.39 -6.88
C ASN A 19 23.94 13.47 -7.98
N ILE A 20 22.84 13.83 -8.64
CA ILE A 20 22.82 14.89 -9.64
C ILE A 20 22.62 16.23 -8.92
N THR A 21 23.57 17.15 -9.11
CA THR A 21 23.53 18.48 -8.50
C THR A 21 22.84 19.49 -9.42
N TYR A 22 22.49 20.65 -8.87
CA TYR A 22 21.99 21.77 -9.69
C TYR A 22 23.04 22.30 -10.69
N LYS A 23 24.33 22.08 -10.42
CA LYS A 23 25.40 22.40 -11.35
C LYS A 23 25.38 21.46 -12.56
N ASP A 24 25.16 20.17 -12.33
CA ASP A 24 25.07 19.16 -13.40
C ASP A 24 23.84 19.42 -14.28
N LEU A 25 22.71 19.76 -13.64
CA LEU A 25 21.50 20.20 -14.36
C LEU A 25 21.73 21.47 -15.18
N ALA A 26 22.41 22.47 -14.60
CA ALA A 26 22.72 23.71 -15.29
C ALA A 26 23.55 23.45 -16.56
N GLN A 27 24.57 22.58 -16.45
CA GLN A 27 25.39 22.18 -17.59
C GLN A 27 24.59 21.41 -18.64
N ALA A 28 23.80 20.42 -18.24
CA ALA A 28 23.04 19.58 -19.16
C ALA A 28 21.89 20.32 -19.88
N LEU A 29 21.35 21.36 -19.24
CA LEU A 29 20.22 22.14 -19.75
C LEU A 29 20.63 23.46 -20.42
N GLU A 30 21.94 23.74 -20.48
CA GLU A 30 22.53 24.98 -20.98
C GLU A 30 21.97 26.23 -20.28
N LEU A 31 21.86 26.16 -18.95
CA LEU A 31 21.35 27.23 -18.10
C LEU A 31 22.37 27.61 -17.02
N SER A 32 22.21 28.79 -16.42
CA SER A 32 22.96 29.14 -15.22
C SER A 32 22.39 28.39 -14.00
N GLU A 33 23.26 28.05 -13.04
CA GLU A 33 22.83 27.43 -11.78
C GLU A 33 21.81 28.32 -11.03
N ALA A 34 21.95 29.65 -11.15
CA ALA A 34 20.99 30.61 -10.60
C ALA A 34 19.59 30.46 -11.23
N ASN A 35 19.51 30.19 -12.54
CA ASN A 35 18.24 29.95 -13.22
C ASN A 35 17.62 28.61 -12.79
N ILE A 36 18.43 27.55 -12.66
CA ILE A 36 17.96 26.26 -12.12
C ILE A 36 17.37 26.44 -10.71
N LYS A 37 18.10 27.12 -9.81
CA LYS A 37 17.62 27.41 -8.45
C LYS A 37 16.31 28.20 -8.47
N ARG A 38 16.18 29.19 -9.36
CA ARG A 38 14.96 29.98 -9.54
C ARG A 38 13.79 29.15 -10.05
N ILE A 39 14.00 28.26 -11.01
CA ILE A 39 12.96 27.36 -11.55
C ILE A 39 12.42 26.44 -10.43
N PHE A 40 13.32 25.82 -9.65
CA PHE A 40 12.93 24.95 -8.53
C PHE A 40 12.27 25.71 -7.37
N SER A 41 12.69 26.95 -7.08
CA SER A 41 12.08 27.75 -5.99
C SER A 41 10.71 28.31 -6.37
N SER A 42 10.56 28.79 -7.61
CA SER A 42 9.30 29.32 -8.15
C SER A 42 8.31 28.24 -8.59
N GLN A 43 8.74 26.99 -8.65
CA GLN A 43 7.94 25.85 -9.14
C GLN A 43 7.40 26.07 -10.57
N SER A 44 8.08 26.91 -11.35
CA SER A 44 7.65 27.30 -12.70
C SER A 44 8.46 26.55 -13.76
N PHE A 45 7.98 25.36 -14.11
CA PHE A 45 8.58 24.53 -15.16
C PHE A 45 7.78 24.66 -16.45
N THR A 46 8.47 24.73 -17.59
CA THR A 46 7.84 24.38 -18.88
C THR A 46 7.80 22.86 -19.00
N LEU A 47 6.85 22.33 -19.77
CA LEU A 47 6.75 20.88 -20.04
C LEU A 47 8.04 20.34 -20.67
N GLU A 48 8.62 21.07 -21.62
CA GLU A 48 9.88 20.74 -22.27
C GLU A 48 11.04 20.64 -21.26
N ARG A 49 11.14 21.59 -20.31
CA ARG A 49 12.18 21.54 -19.27
C ARG A 49 11.97 20.37 -18.33
N LEU A 50 10.73 20.02 -18.03
CA LEU A 50 10.41 18.85 -17.22
C LEU A 50 10.84 17.57 -17.93
N GLU A 51 10.57 17.45 -19.23
CA GLU A 51 10.98 16.32 -20.07
C GLU A 51 12.51 16.16 -20.12
N GLN A 52 13.25 17.26 -20.31
CA GLN A 52 14.70 17.23 -20.32
C GLN A 52 15.30 16.77 -18.97
N ILE A 53 14.72 17.20 -17.86
CA ILE A 53 15.15 16.76 -16.51
C ILE A 53 14.82 15.27 -16.31
N CYS A 54 13.64 14.82 -16.75
CA CYS A 54 13.25 13.40 -16.73
C CYS A 54 14.20 12.54 -17.56
N ALA A 55 14.61 13.00 -18.74
CA ALA A 55 15.56 12.30 -19.60
C ALA A 55 16.93 12.12 -18.92
N LEU A 56 17.43 13.14 -18.21
CA LEU A 56 18.66 13.04 -17.41
C LEU A 56 18.54 12.05 -16.24
N LEU A 57 17.33 11.86 -15.75
CA LEU A 57 16.99 10.88 -14.73
C LEU A 57 16.61 9.52 -15.32
N GLU A 58 16.73 9.32 -16.64
CA GLU A 58 16.32 8.11 -17.36
C GLU A 58 14.86 7.69 -17.03
N LEU A 59 13.98 8.67 -16.93
CA LEU A 59 12.55 8.49 -16.66
C LEU A 59 11.73 9.14 -17.76
N SER A 60 10.55 8.58 -18.04
CA SER A 60 9.55 9.31 -18.83
C SER A 60 8.79 10.32 -17.96
N LEU A 61 8.11 11.27 -18.60
CA LEU A 61 7.18 12.17 -17.92
C LEU A 61 6.08 11.40 -17.18
N SER A 62 5.57 10.33 -17.79
CA SER A 62 4.56 9.45 -17.19
C SER A 62 5.05 8.82 -15.88
N ASP A 63 6.30 8.35 -15.84
CA ASP A 63 6.89 7.76 -14.64
C ASP A 63 6.99 8.78 -13.50
N LEU A 64 7.36 10.03 -13.81
CA LEU A 64 7.42 11.09 -12.82
C LEU A 64 6.04 11.38 -12.19
N PHE A 65 4.98 11.39 -12.99
CA PHE A 65 3.62 11.59 -12.48
C PHE A 65 3.15 10.43 -11.59
N LEU A 66 3.48 9.19 -11.95
CA LEU A 66 3.20 8.00 -11.14
C LEU A 66 3.92 8.10 -9.78
N LEU A 67 5.22 8.36 -9.78
CA LEU A 67 6.04 8.52 -8.57
C LEU A 67 5.58 9.67 -7.67
N THR A 68 5.02 10.73 -8.27
CA THR A 68 4.45 11.87 -7.53
C THR A 68 3.11 11.49 -6.87
N THR A 69 2.31 10.64 -7.52
CA THR A 69 1.02 10.19 -7.01
C THR A 69 1.18 9.28 -5.79
N GLU A 70 2.24 8.46 -5.76
CA GLU A 70 2.61 7.63 -4.61
C GLU A 70 3.01 8.44 -3.36
N LYS A 71 3.39 9.72 -3.52
CA LYS A 71 3.85 10.60 -2.42
C LYS A 71 2.79 11.53 -1.83
N GLN A 72 1.55 11.50 -2.32
CA GLN A 72 0.47 12.13 -1.55
C GLN A 72 0.42 11.47 -0.16
N PRO A 73 0.19 12.22 0.93
CA PRO A 73 0.17 11.66 2.28
C PRO A 73 -0.98 10.68 2.39
N GLN A 74 -0.69 9.42 2.06
CA GLN A 74 -1.58 8.32 2.23
C GLN A 74 -1.54 7.91 3.70
N LEU A 75 -2.69 7.55 4.25
CA LEU A 75 -2.83 7.11 5.63
C LEU A 75 -2.06 5.81 5.80
N ALA A 76 -0.88 5.88 6.40
CA ALA A 76 -0.02 4.72 6.64
C ALA A 76 -0.49 3.88 7.84
N GLN A 77 -1.30 4.46 8.73
CA GLN A 77 -1.76 3.82 9.96
C GLN A 77 -3.02 4.55 10.47
N LEU A 78 -4.00 3.79 10.98
CA LEU A 78 -5.19 4.32 11.66
C LEU A 78 -4.85 4.65 13.12
N THR A 79 -5.61 5.55 13.76
CA THR A 79 -5.59 5.68 15.23
C THR A 79 -6.33 4.51 15.88
N ARG A 80 -6.13 4.33 17.19
CA ARG A 80 -6.77 3.24 17.92
C ARG A 80 -8.29 3.32 17.86
N GLU A 81 -8.83 4.53 18.03
CA GLU A 81 -10.27 4.77 17.98
C GLU A 81 -10.84 4.46 16.59
N GLN A 82 -10.07 4.77 15.54
CA GLN A 82 -10.45 4.44 14.17
C GLN A 82 -10.42 2.92 13.92
N GLU A 83 -9.42 2.19 14.45
CA GLU A 83 -9.40 0.73 14.39
C GLU A 83 -10.58 0.11 15.16
N GLU A 84 -10.90 0.60 16.37
CA GLU A 84 -12.04 0.14 17.18
C GLU A 84 -13.37 0.34 16.45
N GLU A 85 -13.54 1.50 15.85
CA GLU A 85 -14.74 1.79 15.08
C GLU A 85 -14.88 0.90 13.84
N LEU A 86 -13.77 0.70 13.12
CA LEU A 86 -13.74 -0.14 11.92
C LEU A 86 -14.16 -1.58 12.24
N ILE A 87 -13.64 -2.17 13.33
CA ILE A 87 -13.97 -3.54 13.73
C ILE A 87 -15.34 -3.66 14.39
N ALA A 88 -15.87 -2.59 14.99
CA ALA A 88 -17.18 -2.60 15.64
C ALA A 88 -18.34 -2.78 14.65
N ASN A 89 -18.14 -2.44 13.36
CA ASN A 89 -19.14 -2.60 12.32
C ASN A 89 -18.61 -3.50 11.18
N LYS A 90 -19.09 -4.75 11.13
CA LYS A 90 -18.71 -5.74 10.12
C LYS A 90 -18.91 -5.24 8.68
N LYS A 91 -19.99 -4.51 8.41
CA LYS A 91 -20.24 -3.96 7.06
C LYS A 91 -19.30 -2.81 6.74
N LEU A 92 -18.91 -2.00 7.73
CA LEU A 92 -17.91 -0.94 7.55
C LEU A 92 -16.54 -1.53 7.22
N LEU A 93 -16.12 -2.57 7.95
CA LEU A 93 -14.90 -3.32 7.66
C LEU A 93 -14.94 -3.92 6.26
N LEU A 94 -16.05 -4.57 5.89
CA LEU A 94 -16.23 -5.18 4.57
C LEU A 94 -16.09 -4.13 3.45
N VAL A 95 -16.82 -3.01 3.52
CA VAL A 95 -16.73 -1.94 2.53
C VAL A 95 -15.32 -1.36 2.47
N ALA A 96 -14.62 -1.25 3.60
CA ALA A 96 -13.23 -0.80 3.62
C ALA A 96 -12.28 -1.75 2.89
N VAL A 97 -12.46 -3.06 3.06
CA VAL A 97 -11.67 -4.10 2.36
C VAL A 97 -12.00 -4.10 0.87
N CYS A 98 -13.27 -4.07 0.48
CA CYS A 98 -13.67 -3.97 -0.94
C CYS A 98 -13.10 -2.71 -1.60
N ALA A 99 -13.22 -1.56 -0.92
CA ALA A 99 -12.65 -0.31 -1.42
C ALA A 99 -11.14 -0.43 -1.61
N ARG A 100 -10.42 -1.05 -0.66
CA ARG A 100 -8.97 -1.32 -0.76
C ARG A 100 -8.62 -2.21 -1.94
N ASP A 101 -9.45 -3.21 -2.23
CA ASP A 101 -9.29 -4.15 -3.35
C ASP A 101 -9.77 -3.56 -4.70
N GLY A 102 -10.08 -2.27 -4.75
CA GLY A 102 -10.43 -1.54 -5.97
C GLY A 102 -11.86 -1.77 -6.47
N TRP A 103 -12.76 -2.30 -5.63
CA TRP A 103 -14.15 -2.50 -6.01
C TRP A 103 -14.85 -1.16 -6.22
N SER A 104 -15.77 -1.10 -7.18
CA SER A 104 -16.65 0.06 -7.34
C SER A 104 -17.82 0.03 -6.36
N PHE A 105 -18.50 1.17 -6.21
CA PHE A 105 -19.75 1.23 -5.45
C PHE A 105 -20.78 0.20 -5.93
N THR A 106 -20.95 0.09 -7.25
CA THR A 106 -21.91 -0.83 -7.87
C THR A 106 -21.55 -2.28 -7.57
N ASP A 107 -20.26 -2.62 -7.60
CA ASP A 107 -19.80 -3.97 -7.29
C ASP A 107 -20.16 -4.36 -5.86
N ILE A 108 -19.97 -3.46 -4.90
CA ILE A 108 -20.24 -3.70 -3.48
C ILE A 108 -21.73 -4.01 -3.26
N ILE A 109 -22.63 -3.17 -3.78
CA ILE A 109 -24.08 -3.34 -3.57
C ILE A 109 -24.68 -4.49 -4.38
N THR A 110 -24.00 -4.93 -5.44
CA THR A 110 -24.45 -6.06 -6.27
C THR A 110 -24.00 -7.39 -5.65
N HIS A 111 -22.81 -7.42 -5.07
CA HIS A 111 -22.22 -8.65 -4.53
C HIS A 111 -22.63 -8.92 -3.09
N TYR A 112 -22.82 -7.88 -2.28
CA TYR A 112 -23.16 -8.00 -0.86
C TYR A 112 -24.57 -7.50 -0.56
N GLN A 113 -25.14 -8.02 0.53
CA GLN A 113 -26.43 -7.57 1.07
C GLN A 113 -26.30 -6.20 1.76
N ILE A 114 -26.00 -5.18 0.97
CA ILE A 114 -25.83 -3.78 1.36
C ILE A 114 -26.67 -2.95 0.41
N SER A 115 -27.69 -2.26 0.93
CA SER A 115 -28.51 -1.37 0.12
C SER A 115 -27.70 -0.15 -0.36
N GLU A 116 -28.15 0.50 -1.43
CA GLU A 116 -27.53 1.72 -1.95
C GLU A 116 -27.34 2.78 -0.85
N HIS A 117 -28.41 3.07 -0.10
CA HIS A 117 -28.39 4.05 0.99
C HIS A 117 -27.41 3.66 2.11
N GLU A 118 -27.35 2.36 2.46
CA GLU A 118 -26.43 1.86 3.46
C GLU A 118 -24.97 1.99 3.00
N CYS A 119 -24.68 1.63 1.74
CA CYS A 119 -23.34 1.73 1.18
C CYS A 119 -22.85 3.19 1.14
N ILE A 120 -23.71 4.14 0.78
CA ILE A 120 -23.37 5.58 0.80
C ILE A 120 -23.01 6.01 2.23
N ARG A 121 -23.78 5.59 3.24
CA ARG A 121 -23.49 5.91 4.65
C ARG A 121 -22.16 5.31 5.12
N LEU A 122 -21.86 4.07 4.72
CA LEU A 122 -20.60 3.40 5.05
C LEU A 122 -19.41 4.10 4.38
N LEU A 123 -19.49 4.42 3.09
CA LEU A 123 -18.46 5.19 2.38
C LEU A 123 -18.25 6.58 2.97
N ALA A 124 -19.32 7.29 3.31
CA ALA A 124 -19.23 8.58 3.99
C ALA A 124 -18.58 8.46 5.38
N ARG A 125 -18.72 7.31 6.06
CA ARG A 125 -18.04 7.05 7.32
C ARG A 125 -16.55 6.78 7.11
N LEU A 126 -16.19 5.99 6.10
CA LEU A 126 -14.79 5.76 5.71
C LEU A 126 -14.09 7.05 5.26
N ASP A 127 -14.82 7.96 4.62
CA ASP A 127 -14.35 9.31 4.28
C ASP A 127 -14.01 10.12 5.54
N LYS A 128 -14.88 10.10 6.56
CA LYS A 128 -14.59 10.72 7.87
C LYS A 128 -13.39 10.08 8.59
N LEU A 129 -13.17 8.78 8.39
CA LEU A 129 -11.97 8.07 8.89
C LEU A 129 -10.71 8.38 8.08
N LYS A 130 -10.81 9.16 7.00
CA LYS A 130 -9.72 9.48 6.05
C LYS A 130 -9.12 8.24 5.38
N MET A 131 -9.90 7.16 5.28
CA MET A 131 -9.51 5.94 4.59
C MET A 131 -9.69 6.07 3.07
N LEU A 132 -10.69 6.84 2.67
CA LEU A 132 -10.95 7.19 1.27
C LEU A 132 -11.45 8.63 1.20
N GLN A 133 -11.53 9.14 -0.02
CA GLN A 133 -12.19 10.39 -0.35
C GLN A 133 -13.44 10.07 -1.17
N LEU A 134 -14.62 10.44 -0.68
CA LEU A 134 -15.86 10.28 -1.44
C LEU A 134 -15.97 11.38 -2.51
N LEU A 135 -16.36 11.00 -3.72
CA LEU A 135 -16.46 11.86 -4.90
C LEU A 135 -17.90 11.84 -5.45
N PRO A 136 -18.29 12.82 -6.29
CA PRO A 136 -19.60 12.84 -6.92
C PRO A 136 -19.92 11.55 -7.70
N GLY A 137 -21.19 11.13 -7.67
CA GLY A 137 -21.65 9.93 -8.34
C GLY A 137 -21.20 8.62 -7.66
N ASN A 138 -21.06 8.63 -6.32
CA ASN A 138 -20.62 7.49 -5.50
C ASN A 138 -19.27 6.89 -5.91
N LYS A 139 -18.45 7.66 -6.63
CA LYS A 139 -17.05 7.34 -6.87
C LYS A 139 -16.26 7.64 -5.61
N PHE A 140 -15.15 6.96 -5.42
CA PHE A 140 -14.24 7.27 -4.32
C PHE A 140 -12.79 7.04 -4.72
N LYS A 141 -11.89 7.74 -4.04
CA LYS A 141 -10.44 7.59 -4.19
C LYS A 141 -9.88 7.09 -2.86
N LEU A 142 -9.18 5.97 -2.85
CA LEU A 142 -8.50 5.49 -1.66
C LEU A 142 -7.44 6.51 -1.19
N LEU A 143 -7.39 6.70 0.12
CA LEU A 143 -6.38 7.51 0.80
C LEU A 143 -5.44 6.64 1.65
N ILE A 144 -5.71 5.34 1.82
CA ILE A 144 -4.84 4.42 2.56
C ILE A 144 -3.57 4.14 1.77
N ALA A 145 -2.44 4.06 2.48
CA ALA A 145 -1.16 3.79 1.87
C ALA A 145 -1.01 2.31 1.49
N GLN A 146 -0.31 2.02 0.40
CA GLN A 146 0.02 0.62 0.06
C GLN A 146 0.78 -0.08 1.20
N ASN A 147 1.63 0.67 1.91
CA ASN A 147 2.39 0.18 3.07
C ASN A 147 1.63 0.30 4.40
N PHE A 148 0.30 0.33 4.38
CA PHE A 148 -0.55 0.41 5.57
C PHE A 148 -0.14 -0.60 6.64
N ARG A 149 0.02 -0.13 7.87
CA ARG A 149 0.38 -0.94 9.05
C ARG A 149 -0.68 -0.79 10.12
N TRP A 150 -0.96 -1.90 10.80
CA TRP A 150 -1.76 -1.90 12.03
C TRP A 150 -0.95 -1.29 13.17
N ILE A 151 -1.67 -0.78 14.18
CA ILE A 151 -1.04 -0.44 15.45
C ILE A 151 -0.56 -1.74 16.12
N PRO A 152 0.71 -1.83 16.57
CA PRO A 152 1.16 -2.96 17.38
C PRO A 152 0.36 -3.08 18.67
N GLY A 153 -0.20 -4.26 18.93
CA GLY A 153 -1.17 -4.51 20.00
C GLY A 153 -2.53 -3.83 19.79
N GLY A 154 -2.80 -3.32 18.58
CA GLY A 154 -4.01 -2.58 18.25
C GLY A 154 -5.27 -3.45 18.16
N PRO A 155 -6.47 -2.83 18.23
CA PRO A 155 -7.74 -3.51 18.02
C PRO A 155 -7.78 -4.32 16.72
N LEU A 156 -7.30 -3.75 15.61
CA LEU A 156 -7.33 -4.40 14.32
C LEU A 156 -6.38 -5.59 14.26
N GLU A 157 -5.14 -5.45 14.76
CA GLU A 157 -4.19 -6.57 14.84
C GLU A 157 -4.73 -7.72 15.70
N ARG A 158 -5.38 -7.42 16.84
CA ARG A 158 -5.99 -8.44 17.70
C ARG A 158 -7.12 -9.18 16.99
N PHE A 159 -8.00 -8.45 16.29
CA PHE A 159 -9.07 -9.03 15.48
C PHE A 159 -8.51 -9.94 14.39
N MET A 160 -7.51 -9.47 13.64
CA MET A 160 -6.85 -10.26 12.58
C MET A 160 -6.22 -11.54 13.14
N ASN A 161 -5.51 -11.46 14.26
CA ASN A 161 -4.85 -12.62 14.87
C ASN A 161 -5.84 -13.63 15.48
N ARG A 162 -6.94 -13.16 16.08
CA ARG A 162 -7.89 -14.03 16.78
C ARG A 162 -8.88 -14.70 15.82
N ASP A 163 -9.40 -13.93 14.88
CA ASP A 163 -10.54 -14.35 14.07
C ASP A 163 -10.07 -14.69 12.65
N VAL A 164 -9.41 -13.76 11.94
CA VAL A 164 -9.11 -13.90 10.51
C VAL A 164 -8.00 -14.92 10.21
N ILE A 165 -6.86 -14.83 10.89
CA ILE A 165 -5.72 -15.74 10.65
C ILE A 165 -6.07 -17.16 11.07
N VAL A 166 -6.83 -17.32 12.15
CA VAL A 166 -7.28 -18.64 12.62
C VAL A 166 -8.20 -19.26 11.56
N GLU A 167 -9.24 -18.54 11.14
CA GLU A 167 -10.17 -19.00 10.11
C GLU A 167 -9.45 -19.32 8.78
N PHE A 168 -8.54 -18.45 8.34
CA PHE A 168 -7.72 -18.68 7.15
C PHE A 168 -6.90 -19.97 7.24
N MET A 169 -6.28 -20.22 8.41
CA MET A 169 -5.47 -21.42 8.63
C MET A 169 -6.29 -22.68 8.82
N GLU A 170 -7.54 -22.60 9.27
CA GLU A 170 -8.47 -23.73 9.38
C GLU A 170 -9.11 -24.11 8.03
N GLY A 171 -9.03 -23.23 7.04
CA GLY A 171 -9.56 -23.47 5.69
C GLY A 171 -8.95 -24.68 4.96
N ASP A 172 -9.63 -25.09 3.88
CA ASP A 172 -9.18 -26.16 3.00
C ASP A 172 -8.08 -25.68 2.05
N PHE A 173 -6.96 -26.43 2.01
CA PHE A 173 -5.81 -26.16 1.16
C PHE A 173 -5.57 -27.26 0.10
N HIS A 174 -6.56 -28.12 -0.15
CA HIS A 174 -6.49 -29.18 -1.17
C HIS A 174 -6.97 -28.74 -2.56
N GLN A 175 -7.36 -27.47 -2.72
CA GLN A 175 -7.78 -26.91 -4.00
C GLN A 175 -6.57 -26.56 -4.88
N GLU A 176 -6.76 -26.55 -6.20
CA GLU A 176 -5.68 -26.41 -7.20
C GLU A 176 -4.80 -25.17 -7.00
N GLN A 177 -5.38 -24.06 -6.54
CA GLN A 177 -4.68 -22.78 -6.35
C GLN A 177 -4.30 -22.52 -4.89
N SER A 178 -4.54 -23.49 -4.01
CA SER A 178 -4.18 -23.40 -2.59
C SER A 178 -2.81 -24.01 -2.34
N PHE A 179 -2.01 -23.36 -1.49
CA PHE A 179 -0.72 -23.88 -1.06
C PHE A 179 -0.51 -23.59 0.42
N ARG A 180 -0.17 -24.62 1.19
CA ARG A 180 0.20 -24.49 2.59
C ARG A 180 1.38 -25.37 2.93
N PHE A 181 2.40 -24.77 3.54
CA PHE A 181 3.57 -25.47 4.01
C PHE A 181 4.01 -24.95 5.37
N TYR A 182 4.47 -25.85 6.24
CA TYR A 182 5.03 -25.52 7.54
C TYR A 182 6.42 -26.13 7.64
N LEU A 183 7.43 -25.28 7.88
CA LEU A 183 8.81 -25.69 8.08
C LEU A 183 9.33 -25.23 9.44
N ARG A 184 9.82 -26.18 10.23
CA ARG A 184 10.57 -25.91 11.46
C ARG A 184 12.05 -26.17 11.22
N GLY A 185 12.90 -25.27 11.73
CA GLY A 185 14.36 -25.43 11.68
C GLY A 185 15.08 -24.47 12.59
N SER A 186 16.35 -24.75 12.85
CA SER A 186 17.28 -23.85 13.53
C SER A 186 18.13 -23.15 12.48
N TYR A 187 18.09 -21.82 12.47
CA TYR A 187 18.74 -21.01 11.44
C TYR A 187 19.74 -20.05 12.07
N SER A 188 20.85 -19.80 11.39
CA SER A 188 21.76 -18.72 11.76
C SER A 188 21.08 -17.36 11.57
N SER A 189 21.58 -16.32 12.25
CA SER A 189 21.12 -14.94 12.06
C SER A 189 21.22 -14.47 10.60
N ALA A 190 22.28 -14.87 9.89
CA ALA A 190 22.47 -14.61 8.47
C ALA A 190 21.37 -15.27 7.60
N SER A 191 21.02 -16.52 7.89
CA SER A 191 19.95 -17.24 7.18
C SER A 191 18.58 -16.60 7.44
N ILE A 192 18.31 -16.20 8.69
CA ILE A 192 17.08 -15.47 9.05
C ILE A 192 16.99 -14.15 8.30
N ALA A 193 18.08 -13.39 8.19
CA ALA A 193 18.11 -12.14 7.43
C ALA A 193 17.81 -12.38 5.93
N LEU A 194 18.40 -13.41 5.34
CA LEU A 194 18.13 -13.79 3.94
C LEU A 194 16.65 -14.15 3.72
N LEU A 195 16.08 -14.98 4.59
CA LEU A 195 14.67 -15.38 4.51
C LEU A 195 13.75 -14.18 4.65
N LYS A 196 14.00 -13.28 5.60
CA LYS A 196 13.22 -12.04 5.76
C LYS A 196 13.26 -11.17 4.51
N ASN A 197 14.42 -11.03 3.86
CA ASN A 197 14.54 -10.28 2.62
C ASN A 197 13.72 -10.90 1.49
N LYS A 198 13.74 -12.23 1.33
CA LYS A 198 12.92 -12.93 0.33
C LYS A 198 11.42 -12.78 0.59
N LEU A 199 11.00 -12.88 1.85
CA LEU A 199 9.60 -12.65 2.23
C LEU A 199 9.17 -11.21 1.89
N ASN A 200 10.01 -10.21 2.18
CA ASN A 200 9.71 -8.83 1.81
C ASN A 200 9.59 -8.62 0.30
N GLN A 201 10.46 -9.25 -0.50
CA GLN A 201 10.40 -9.22 -1.96
C GLN A 201 9.08 -9.82 -2.47
N LEU A 202 8.71 -11.00 -1.97
CA LEU A 202 7.45 -11.66 -2.33
C LEU A 202 6.23 -10.81 -1.95
N THR A 203 6.23 -10.18 -0.78
CA THR A 203 5.15 -9.27 -0.37
C THR A 203 5.01 -8.08 -1.32
N GLN A 204 6.12 -7.50 -1.77
CA GLN A 204 6.10 -6.38 -2.73
C GLN A 204 5.58 -6.82 -4.10
N GLU A 205 6.02 -7.98 -4.58
CA GLU A 205 5.56 -8.56 -5.84
C GLU A 205 4.05 -8.87 -5.81
N ALA A 206 3.57 -9.50 -4.75
CA ALA A 206 2.15 -9.79 -4.56
C ALA A 206 1.29 -8.51 -4.51
N ALA A 207 1.78 -7.44 -3.86
CA ALA A 207 1.09 -6.15 -3.83
C ALA A 207 0.99 -5.51 -5.23
N LEU A 208 2.07 -5.57 -6.02
CA LEU A 208 2.08 -5.07 -7.39
C LEU A 208 1.09 -5.83 -8.29
N LEU A 209 1.07 -7.17 -8.21
CA LEU A 209 0.13 -8.00 -8.95
C LEU A 209 -1.32 -7.69 -8.56
N ASN A 210 -1.61 -7.58 -7.26
CA ASN A 210 -2.94 -7.20 -6.79
C ASN A 210 -3.39 -5.82 -7.34
N GLN A 211 -2.48 -4.85 -7.44
CA GLN A 211 -2.77 -3.54 -8.02
C GLN A 211 -3.04 -3.61 -9.53
N GLN A 212 -2.36 -4.51 -10.25
CA GLN A 212 -2.62 -4.75 -11.68
C GLN A 212 -4.00 -5.39 -11.86
N ASP A 213 -4.30 -6.42 -11.09
CA ASP A 213 -5.56 -7.17 -11.15
C ASP A 213 -6.76 -6.35 -10.67
N ALA A 214 -6.56 -5.34 -9.81
CA ALA A 214 -7.62 -4.44 -9.37
C ALA A 214 -8.31 -3.68 -10.52
N LYS A 215 -7.68 -3.62 -11.71
CA LYS A 215 -8.26 -3.02 -12.92
C LYS A 215 -9.15 -3.99 -13.70
N LEU A 216 -9.07 -5.29 -13.41
CA LEU A 216 -9.85 -6.31 -14.07
C LEU A 216 -11.27 -6.37 -13.50
N PRO A 217 -12.25 -6.77 -14.32
CA PRO A 217 -13.58 -7.15 -13.84
C PRO A 217 -13.51 -8.21 -12.73
N LEU A 218 -14.46 -8.17 -11.79
CA LEU A 218 -14.44 -9.06 -10.62
C LEU A 218 -14.55 -10.55 -10.96
N ASP A 219 -15.20 -10.91 -12.06
CA ASP A 219 -15.33 -12.28 -12.56
C ASP A 219 -14.01 -12.85 -13.12
N GLN A 220 -13.03 -11.99 -13.38
CA GLN A 220 -11.67 -12.36 -13.79
C GLN A 220 -10.68 -12.37 -12.62
N ARG A 221 -11.18 -12.18 -11.40
CA ARG A 221 -10.38 -12.08 -10.19
C ARG A 221 -10.79 -13.17 -9.21
N GLN A 222 -9.81 -13.71 -8.51
CA GLN A 222 -10.06 -14.66 -7.43
C GLN A 222 -9.74 -14.03 -6.10
N HIS A 223 -10.63 -14.23 -5.13
CA HIS A 223 -10.38 -13.79 -3.77
C HIS A 223 -9.35 -14.73 -3.11
N THR A 224 -8.14 -14.21 -2.91
CA THR A 224 -7.00 -14.98 -2.41
C THR A 224 -6.34 -14.26 -1.25
N GLY A 225 -6.22 -14.94 -0.12
CA GLY A 225 -5.42 -14.49 1.01
C GLY A 225 -3.98 -15.02 0.93
N LEU A 226 -2.99 -14.16 1.18
CA LEU A 226 -1.59 -14.55 1.30
C LEU A 226 -1.09 -14.26 2.72
N LEU A 227 -0.72 -15.32 3.45
CA LEU A 227 -0.14 -15.22 4.79
C LEU A 227 1.32 -15.65 4.76
N LEU A 228 2.21 -14.75 5.17
CA LEU A 228 3.65 -15.00 5.30
C LEU A 228 4.07 -14.68 6.73
N ALA A 229 4.77 -15.61 7.39
CA ALA A 229 5.25 -15.40 8.76
C ALA A 229 6.59 -16.11 9.00
N ILE A 230 7.49 -15.42 9.71
CA ILE A 230 8.71 -16.01 10.28
C ILE A 230 8.91 -15.44 11.68
N ARG A 231 9.09 -16.32 12.67
CA ARG A 231 9.43 -15.95 14.05
C ARG A 231 10.19 -17.08 14.73
N PRO A 232 10.99 -16.77 15.77
CA PRO A 232 11.35 -17.77 16.75
C PRO A 232 10.08 -18.42 17.31
N TRP A 233 10.03 -19.74 17.24
CA TRP A 233 8.87 -20.51 17.68
C TRP A 233 9.30 -21.85 18.25
N GLU A 234 8.66 -22.21 19.34
CA GLU A 234 8.70 -23.53 19.94
C GLU A 234 7.31 -23.84 20.49
N LEU A 235 6.85 -25.09 20.34
CA LEU A 235 5.61 -25.53 20.95
C LEU A 235 5.74 -25.50 22.47
N SER A 236 4.72 -25.00 23.16
CA SER A 236 4.70 -24.85 24.62
C SER A 236 5.04 -26.16 25.35
N MET A 237 4.54 -27.30 24.85
CA MET A 237 4.84 -28.63 25.39
C MET A 237 6.34 -28.98 25.36
N PHE A 238 7.11 -28.45 24.41
CA PHE A 238 8.55 -28.70 24.32
C PHE A 238 9.33 -27.72 25.20
N THR A 239 8.88 -26.47 25.30
CA THR A 239 9.50 -25.49 26.20
C THR A 239 9.44 -25.96 27.66
N SER A 240 8.34 -26.61 28.09
CA SER A 240 8.23 -27.21 29.42
C SER A 240 9.17 -28.39 29.67
N MET A 241 9.73 -29.00 28.62
CA MET A 241 10.66 -30.12 28.70
C MET A 241 12.13 -29.68 28.68
N ARG A 242 12.42 -28.37 28.59
CA ARG A 242 13.81 -27.88 28.64
C ARG A 242 14.45 -28.22 29.98
N ARG A 243 15.71 -28.64 29.92
CA ARG A 243 16.54 -28.76 31.13
C ARG A 243 16.63 -27.39 31.79
N LYS A 244 16.38 -27.35 33.09
CA LYS A 244 16.56 -26.17 33.94
C LYS A 244 18.04 -25.87 34.12
#